data_AF-A0AB36QZ99-F1
#
_entry.id   AF-A0AB36QZ99-F1
#
_cell.length_a   1.000
_cell.length_b   1.000
_cell.length_c   1.000
_cell.angle_alpha   90.00
_cell.angle_beta   90.00
_cell.angle_gamma   90.00
#
_symmetry.space_group_name_H-M   'P 1'
#
loop_
_entity.id
_entity.type
_entity.pdbx_description
1 polymer ?
#
loop_
_entity_poly.entity_id
_entity_poly.type
_entity_poly.pdbx_seq_one_letter_code
_entity_poly.pdbx_strand_id
1 'polypeptide(L)'
;MSLRQTIARLALVATAGLVLASCQSKPKNAPAPSGKSASLLAMEQVAIAAHKCWIANKDPAFKPYQMANELNSFTGTPRFLLVPVKHYGGKPLLVVQAQGNSRRIDVYGPLMDEPLGARIGSDIARWQTGNPACGTAA
;
A
#
# COMPACT_ATOMS: atom_id res chain seq x y z
N MET A 1 15.02 36.32 46.45
CA MET A 1 15.54 35.56 45.28
C MET A 1 15.29 36.37 44.02
N SER A 2 16.38 36.69 43.32
CA SER A 2 16.44 37.81 42.38
C SER A 2 15.83 37.51 41.00
N LEU A 3 15.03 38.45 40.50
CA LEU A 3 14.44 38.54 39.15
C LEU A 3 15.43 38.25 38.00
N ARG A 4 16.73 38.38 38.26
CA ARG A 4 17.84 38.02 37.35
C ARG A 4 17.94 36.50 37.06
N GLN A 5 17.54 35.64 38.01
CA GLN A 5 17.60 34.18 37.85
C GLN A 5 16.47 33.64 36.97
N THR A 6 15.31 34.31 36.96
CA THR A 6 14.16 33.95 36.12
C THR A 6 14.40 34.28 34.65
N ILE A 7 15.04 35.42 34.36
CA ILE A 7 15.36 35.84 32.99
C ILE A 7 16.38 34.91 32.33
N ALA A 8 17.41 34.48 33.09
CA ALA A 8 18.43 33.56 32.59
C ALA A 8 17.87 32.16 32.26
N ARG A 9 16.84 31.70 32.99
CA ARG A 9 16.20 30.40 32.74
C ARG A 9 15.23 30.43 31.54
N LEU A 10 14.54 31.55 31.31
CA LEU A 10 13.68 31.69 30.12
C LEU A 10 14.49 31.80 28.82
N ALA A 11 15.65 32.44 28.85
CA ALA A 11 16.52 32.57 27.68
C ALA A 11 17.09 31.23 27.20
N LEU A 12 17.34 30.28 28.11
CA LEU A 12 17.86 28.94 27.79
C LEU A 12 16.79 28.03 27.15
N VAL A 13 15.52 28.20 27.51
CA VAL A 13 14.42 27.40 26.96
C VAL A 13 14.03 27.88 25.56
N ALA A 14 14.14 29.20 25.30
CA ALA A 14 13.79 29.78 23.99
C ALA A 14 14.77 29.37 22.88
N THR A 15 16.07 29.21 23.17
CA THR A 15 17.07 28.83 22.16
C THR A 15 17.05 27.34 21.80
N ALA A 16 16.55 26.48 22.68
CA ALA A 16 16.40 25.05 22.37
C ALA A 16 15.23 24.75 21.40
N GLY A 17 14.21 25.61 21.33
CA GLY A 17 13.04 25.42 20.48
C GLY A 17 13.29 25.68 18.98
N LEU A 18 14.24 26.54 18.61
CA LEU A 18 14.48 26.90 17.21
C LEU A 18 15.30 25.87 16.42
N VAL A 19 15.98 24.93 17.08
CA VAL A 19 16.82 23.94 16.39
C VAL A 19 15.97 22.79 15.80
N LEU A 20 14.83 22.46 16.41
CA LEU A 20 13.95 21.37 15.94
C LEU A 20 13.09 21.74 14.72
N ALA A 21 12.93 23.02 14.39
CA ALA A 21 12.13 23.43 13.22
C ALA A 21 12.86 23.21 11.87
N SER A 22 14.16 22.92 11.89
CA SER A 22 14.98 22.74 10.67
C SER A 22 14.96 21.31 10.09
N CYS A 23 14.39 20.34 10.81
CA CYS A 23 14.13 18.99 10.30
C CYS A 23 12.83 18.88 9.49
N GLN A 24 12.38 19.96 8.86
CA GLN A 24 11.33 19.89 7.84
C GLN A 24 11.94 19.27 6.58
N SER A 25 11.79 17.95 6.45
CA SER A 25 12.07 17.19 5.25
C SER A 25 11.33 17.82 4.08
N LYS A 26 12.01 18.65 3.29
CA LYS A 26 11.48 19.17 2.03
C LYS A 26 11.06 17.96 1.19
N PRO A 27 9.81 17.88 0.69
CA PRO A 27 9.46 16.84 -0.27
C PRO A 27 10.39 17.04 -1.46
N LYS A 28 11.34 16.12 -1.63
CA LYS A 28 12.15 16.07 -2.84
C LYS A 28 11.14 15.79 -3.95
N ASN A 29 11.03 16.72 -4.91
CA ASN A 29 10.46 16.45 -6.24
C ASN A 29 11.39 15.42 -6.92
N ALA A 30 11.36 14.18 -6.43
CA ALA A 30 12.01 13.07 -7.09
C ALA A 30 11.18 12.77 -8.34
N PRO A 31 11.81 12.57 -9.51
CA PRO A 31 11.12 12.09 -10.68
C PRO A 31 10.33 10.84 -10.33
N ALA A 32 9.10 10.74 -10.85
CA ALA A 32 8.28 9.57 -10.66
C ALA A 32 9.10 8.32 -11.05
N PRO A 33 9.26 7.34 -10.15
CA PRO A 33 10.05 6.14 -10.45
C PRO A 33 9.53 5.46 -11.71
N SER A 34 10.46 5.08 -12.58
CA SER A 34 10.25 4.46 -13.88
C SER A 34 10.80 3.03 -13.90
N GLY A 35 10.40 2.24 -14.89
CA GLY A 35 10.88 0.87 -15.05
C GLY A 35 10.51 -0.03 -13.85
N LYS A 36 11.43 -0.93 -13.47
CA LYS A 36 11.24 -1.90 -12.37
C LYS A 36 10.83 -1.24 -11.04
N SER A 37 11.34 -0.06 -10.75
CA SER A 37 10.96 0.68 -9.54
C SER A 37 9.50 1.14 -9.59
N ALA A 38 8.98 1.43 -10.78
CA ALA A 38 7.60 1.82 -10.98
C ALA A 38 6.62 0.67 -10.73
N SER A 39 6.94 -0.53 -11.25
CA SER A 39 6.11 -1.72 -11.04
C SER A 39 6.09 -2.16 -9.58
N LEU A 40 7.24 -2.11 -8.90
CA LEU A 40 7.33 -2.40 -7.47
C LEU A 40 6.46 -1.46 -6.63
N LEU A 41 6.58 -0.15 -6.85
CA LEU A 41 5.79 0.82 -6.08
C LEU A 41 4.30 0.72 -6.35
N ALA A 42 3.90 0.50 -7.61
CA ALA A 42 2.49 0.29 -7.94
C ALA A 42 1.93 -0.95 -7.26
N MET A 43 2.68 -2.06 -7.29
CA MET A 43 2.25 -3.31 -6.65
C MET A 43 2.26 -3.24 -5.13
N GLU A 44 3.23 -2.56 -4.51
CA GLU A 44 3.26 -2.33 -3.07
C GLU A 44 2.01 -1.55 -2.62
N GLN A 45 1.70 -0.45 -3.30
CA GLN A 45 0.51 0.35 -3.03
C GLN A 45 -0.78 -0.47 -3.12
N VAL A 46 -0.95 -1.23 -4.21
CA VAL A 46 -2.14 -2.05 -4.44
C VAL A 46 -2.21 -3.20 -3.44
N ALA A 47 -1.09 -3.87 -3.14
CA ALA A 47 -1.05 -4.99 -2.20
C ALA A 47 -1.36 -4.56 -0.75
N ILE A 48 -0.82 -3.41 -0.32
CA ILE A 48 -1.13 -2.85 1.01
C ILE A 48 -2.62 -2.53 1.11
N ALA A 49 -3.20 -1.89 0.09
CA ALA A 49 -4.61 -1.55 0.06
C ALA A 49 -5.50 -2.81 0.04
N ALA A 50 -5.17 -3.81 -0.78
CA ALA A 50 -5.84 -5.11 -0.81
C ALA A 50 -5.81 -5.80 0.56
N HIS A 51 -4.64 -5.88 1.19
CA HIS A 51 -4.51 -6.50 2.51
C HIS A 51 -5.34 -5.76 3.55
N LYS A 52 -5.25 -4.43 3.60
CA LYS A 52 -6.03 -3.60 4.52
C LYS A 52 -7.53 -3.81 4.32
N CYS A 53 -8.00 -3.66 3.09
CA CYS A 53 -9.42 -3.55 2.79
C CYS A 53 -10.14 -4.88 2.68
N TRP A 54 -9.51 -5.89 2.09
CA TRP A 54 -10.13 -7.20 1.92
C TRP A 54 -9.87 -8.13 3.11
N ILE A 55 -8.64 -8.17 3.62
CA ILE A 55 -8.22 -9.17 4.62
C ILE A 55 -8.30 -8.62 6.05
N ALA A 56 -7.57 -7.56 6.37
CA ALA A 56 -7.47 -7.01 7.73
C ALA A 56 -8.81 -6.45 8.22
N ASN A 57 -9.56 -5.78 7.34
CA ASN A 57 -10.93 -5.32 7.62
C ASN A 57 -11.98 -6.44 7.60
N LYS A 58 -11.59 -7.70 7.32
CA LYS A 58 -12.47 -8.88 7.31
C LYS A 58 -13.69 -8.71 6.40
N ASP A 59 -13.43 -8.29 5.17
CA ASP A 59 -14.48 -8.09 4.20
C ASP A 59 -15.25 -9.41 3.95
N PRO A 60 -16.59 -9.43 4.07
CA PRO A 60 -17.38 -10.66 3.93
C PRO A 60 -17.16 -11.38 2.60
N ALA A 61 -17.00 -10.62 1.51
CA ALA A 61 -16.80 -11.19 0.18
C ALA A 61 -15.42 -11.85 0.01
N PHE A 62 -14.44 -11.43 0.81
CA PHE A 62 -13.06 -11.94 0.74
C PHE A 62 -12.72 -12.95 1.82
N LYS A 63 -13.59 -13.17 2.81
CA LYS A 63 -13.42 -14.14 3.90
C LYS A 63 -13.05 -15.57 3.46
N PRO A 64 -13.52 -16.12 2.31
CA PRO A 64 -13.12 -17.44 1.84
C PRO A 64 -11.68 -17.52 1.32
N TYR A 65 -11.03 -16.37 1.13
CA TYR A 65 -9.71 -16.26 0.50
C TYR A 65 -8.67 -15.68 1.47
N GLN A 66 -7.41 -15.91 1.14
CA GLN A 66 -6.28 -15.25 1.77
C GLN A 66 -5.32 -14.77 0.70
N MET A 67 -4.55 -13.74 1.03
CA MET A 67 -3.49 -13.26 0.16
C MET A 67 -2.26 -14.15 0.30
N ALA A 68 -1.83 -14.75 -0.81
CA ALA A 68 -0.50 -15.33 -0.91
C ALA A 68 0.42 -14.29 -1.54
N ASN A 69 1.42 -13.88 -0.77
CA ASN A 69 2.36 -12.87 -1.22
C ASN A 69 3.54 -13.54 -1.93
N GLU A 70 3.60 -13.37 -3.25
CA GLU A 70 4.74 -13.78 -4.07
C GLU A 70 5.71 -12.60 -4.29
N LEU A 71 6.02 -11.85 -3.23
CA LEU A 71 7.14 -10.89 -3.26
C LEU A 71 8.48 -11.56 -3.62
N ASN A 72 8.59 -12.89 -3.48
CA ASN A 72 9.69 -13.72 -3.97
C ASN A 72 9.41 -14.39 -5.33
N SER A 73 8.67 -13.74 -6.22
CA SER A 73 8.58 -14.21 -7.60
C SER A 73 9.94 -14.07 -8.29
N PHE A 74 10.68 -15.18 -8.43
CA PHE A 74 11.95 -15.28 -9.18
C PHE A 74 11.85 -14.82 -10.65
N THR A 75 10.63 -14.55 -11.13
CA THR A 75 10.32 -14.09 -12.49
C THR A 75 10.52 -12.58 -12.70
N GLY A 76 10.77 -11.80 -11.64
CA GLY A 76 11.06 -10.37 -11.73
C GLY A 76 9.84 -9.47 -11.95
N THR A 77 8.62 -10.02 -11.93
CA THR A 77 7.37 -9.25 -12.02
C THR A 77 6.61 -9.34 -10.69
N PRO A 78 6.48 -8.24 -9.94
CA PRO A 78 5.81 -8.26 -8.64
C PRO A 78 4.33 -8.62 -8.80
N ARG A 79 3.84 -9.51 -7.93
CA ARG A 79 2.46 -9.98 -7.92
C ARG A 79 2.00 -10.40 -6.52
N PHE A 80 0.69 -10.39 -6.30
CA PHE A 80 0.08 -11.13 -5.20
C PHE A 80 -1.07 -11.97 -5.74
N LEU A 81 -1.46 -12.97 -4.96
CA LEU A 81 -2.46 -13.94 -5.32
C LEU A 81 -3.57 -13.97 -4.28
N LEU A 82 -4.80 -14.27 -4.69
CA LEU A 82 -5.81 -14.79 -3.77
C LEU A 82 -5.94 -16.29 -3.95
N VAL A 83 -5.83 -17.00 -2.83
CA VAL A 83 -5.94 -18.45 -2.74
C VAL A 83 -6.99 -18.81 -1.70
N PRO A 84 -7.62 -20.00 -1.77
CA PRO A 84 -8.53 -20.45 -0.72
C PRO A 84 -7.84 -20.51 0.64
N VAL A 85 -8.53 -20.10 1.71
CA VAL A 85 -7.96 -20.12 3.08
C VAL A 85 -7.49 -21.51 3.54
N LYS A 86 -8.17 -22.57 3.08
CA LYS A 86 -7.85 -23.96 3.43
C LYS A 86 -6.76 -24.59 2.54
N HIS A 87 -6.38 -23.93 1.45
CA HIS A 87 -5.47 -24.47 0.43
C HIS A 87 -4.50 -23.40 -0.08
N TYR A 88 -3.60 -22.92 0.79
CA TYR A 88 -2.64 -21.85 0.47
C TYR A 88 -1.75 -22.17 -0.74
N GLY A 89 -1.27 -23.42 -0.86
CA GLY A 89 -0.48 -23.88 -2.02
C GLY A 89 -1.32 -24.34 -3.22
N GLY A 90 -2.63 -24.11 -3.19
CA GLY A 90 -3.54 -24.48 -4.27
C GLY A 90 -3.48 -23.51 -5.45
N LYS A 91 -4.26 -23.83 -6.50
CA LYS A 91 -4.37 -22.98 -7.69
C LYS A 91 -4.88 -21.57 -7.31
N PRO A 92 -4.21 -20.49 -7.72
CA PRO A 92 -4.69 -19.14 -7.49
C PRO A 92 -6.03 -18.89 -8.18
N LEU A 93 -6.93 -18.22 -7.47
CA LEU A 93 -8.25 -17.80 -7.96
C LEU A 93 -8.24 -16.36 -8.47
N LEU A 94 -7.31 -15.55 -7.97
CA LEU A 94 -7.00 -14.22 -8.48
C LEU A 94 -5.50 -14.05 -8.55
N VAL A 95 -5.03 -13.45 -9.64
CA VAL A 95 -3.67 -12.97 -9.81
C VAL A 95 -3.75 -11.47 -10.06
N VAL A 96 -2.98 -10.71 -9.29
CA VAL A 96 -2.78 -9.28 -9.50
C VAL A 96 -1.29 -9.06 -9.66
N GLN A 97 -0.87 -8.55 -10.82
CA GLN A 97 0.55 -8.39 -11.13
C GLN A 97 0.82 -7.10 -11.91
N ALA A 98 2.04 -6.60 -11.82
CA ALA A 98 2.46 -5.53 -12.71
C ALA A 98 2.62 -6.02 -14.16
N GLN A 99 2.35 -5.14 -15.12
CA GLN A 99 2.63 -5.38 -16.53
C GLN A 99 4.10 -5.05 -16.81
N GLY A 100 4.97 -6.05 -16.72
CA GLY A 100 6.42 -5.90 -16.90
C GLY A 100 7.02 -4.85 -15.95
N ASN A 101 7.72 -3.85 -16.52
CA ASN A 101 8.38 -2.78 -15.77
C ASN A 101 7.55 -1.48 -15.73
N SER A 102 6.22 -1.60 -15.69
CA SER A 102 5.28 -0.48 -15.72
C SER A 102 4.46 -0.38 -14.44
N ARG A 103 3.83 0.76 -14.21
CA ARG A 103 2.81 0.95 -13.14
C ARG A 103 1.46 0.32 -13.48
N ARG A 104 1.28 -0.14 -14.71
CA ARG A 104 0.08 -0.83 -15.17
C ARG A 104 -0.02 -2.16 -14.44
N ILE A 105 -1.22 -2.51 -13.99
CA ILE A 105 -1.48 -3.77 -13.29
C ILE A 105 -2.49 -4.58 -14.10
N ASP A 106 -2.18 -5.85 -14.28
CA ASP A 106 -3.08 -6.85 -14.84
C ASP A 106 -3.77 -7.60 -13.70
N VAL A 107 -5.06 -7.87 -13.90
CA VAL A 107 -5.91 -8.59 -12.96
C VAL A 107 -6.61 -9.70 -13.71
N TYR A 108 -6.43 -10.95 -13.30
CA TYR A 108 -7.00 -12.10 -13.98
C TYR A 108 -7.18 -13.30 -13.05
N GLY A 109 -7.95 -14.28 -13.50
CA GLY A 109 -8.23 -15.52 -12.78
C GLY A 109 -9.73 -15.73 -12.56
N PRO A 110 -10.13 -16.91 -12.07
CA PRO A 110 -11.53 -17.29 -11.89
C PRO A 110 -12.42 -16.26 -11.18
N LEU A 111 -11.90 -15.51 -10.19
CA LEU A 111 -12.71 -14.51 -9.48
C LEU A 111 -13.15 -13.33 -10.36
N MET A 112 -12.52 -13.12 -11.51
CA MET A 112 -12.90 -12.05 -12.44
C MET A 112 -14.15 -12.39 -13.26
N ASP A 113 -14.49 -13.67 -13.37
CA ASP A 113 -15.67 -14.15 -14.09
C ASP A 113 -16.90 -14.28 -13.16
N GLU A 114 -16.71 -14.06 -11.86
CA GLU A 114 -17.74 -14.11 -10.83
C GLU A 114 -18.35 -12.72 -10.57
N PRO A 115 -19.51 -12.62 -9.88
CA PRO A 115 -20.08 -11.32 -9.48
C PRO A 115 -19.12 -10.42 -8.69
N LEU A 116 -18.17 -11.02 -7.96
CA LEU A 116 -17.12 -10.32 -7.22
C LEU A 116 -16.11 -9.59 -8.13
N GLY A 117 -15.97 -10.02 -9.40
CA GLY A 117 -14.99 -9.50 -10.36
C GLY A 117 -15.12 -8.00 -10.63
N ALA A 118 -16.36 -7.49 -10.75
CA ALA A 118 -16.61 -6.06 -10.94
C ALA A 118 -16.10 -5.22 -9.76
N ARG A 119 -16.29 -5.73 -8.54
CA ARG A 119 -15.81 -5.09 -7.32
C ARG A 119 -14.29 -5.12 -7.21
N ILE A 120 -13.68 -6.27 -7.50
CA ILE A 120 -12.22 -6.42 -7.57
C ILE A 120 -11.63 -5.39 -8.55
N GLY A 121 -12.18 -5.30 -9.76
CA GLY A 121 -11.72 -4.36 -10.78
C GLY A 121 -11.80 -2.90 -10.32
N SER A 122 -12.93 -2.51 -9.71
CA SER A 122 -13.13 -1.14 -9.19
C SER A 122 -12.16 -0.81 -8.04
N ASP A 123 -11.97 -1.73 -7.10
CA ASP A 123 -11.03 -1.58 -5.99
C ASP A 123 -9.59 -1.41 -6.50
N ILE A 124 -9.15 -2.31 -7.39
CA ILE A 124 -7.81 -2.24 -7.98
C ILE A 124 -7.62 -0.94 -8.77
N ALA A 125 -8.58 -0.54 -9.59
CA ALA A 125 -8.51 0.71 -10.36
C ALA A 125 -8.37 1.93 -9.45
N ARG A 126 -9.16 2.01 -8.38
CA ARG A 126 -9.07 3.08 -7.38
C ARG A 126 -7.72 3.10 -6.67
N TRP A 127 -7.20 1.93 -6.33
CA TRP A 127 -5.89 1.83 -5.66
C TRP A 127 -4.75 2.18 -6.59
N GLN A 128 -4.82 1.85 -7.88
CA GLN A 128 -3.79 2.25 -8.86
C GLN A 128 -3.66 3.78 -8.99
N THR A 129 -4.75 4.53 -8.80
CA THR A 129 -4.71 6.00 -8.83
C THR A 129 -4.20 6.62 -7.52
N GLY A 130 -3.82 5.81 -6.52
CA GLY A 130 -3.27 6.28 -5.25
C GLY A 130 -4.32 6.57 -4.17
N ASN A 131 -5.58 6.21 -4.37
CA ASN A 131 -6.60 6.33 -3.32
C ASN A 131 -6.65 5.02 -2.51
N PRO A 132 -6.16 4.94 -1.26
CA PRO A 132 -6.09 3.70 -0.48
C PRO A 132 -7.41 3.35 0.24
N ALA A 133 -8.51 4.04 -0.08
CA ALA A 133 -9.80 3.81 0.57
C ALA A 133 -10.35 2.42 0.23
N CYS A 134 -11.01 1.82 1.21
CA CYS A 134 -11.77 0.59 1.00
C CYS A 134 -13.06 0.91 0.27
N GLY A 135 -13.42 0.04 -0.67
CA GLY A 135 -14.69 0.15 -1.37
C GLY A 135 -15.83 -0.22 -0.43
N THR A 136 -17.05 0.06 -0.84
CA THR A 136 -18.23 -0.48 -0.17
C THR A 136 -18.17 -2.01 -0.16
N ALA A 137 -18.46 -2.62 0.99
CA ALA A 137 -18.71 -4.05 1.10
C ALA A 137 -19.95 -4.41 0.26
N ALA A 138 -19.83 -5.43 -0.59
CA ALA A 138 -20.96 -5.95 -1.36
C ALA A 138 -21.90 -6.77 -0.47
#